data_AF-A0A2N1DNV7-F1
#
_entry.id   AF-A0A2N1DNV7-F1
#
_cell.length_a   1.000
_cell.length_b   1.000
_cell.length_c   1.000
_cell.angle_alpha   90.00
_cell.angle_beta   90.00
_cell.angle_gamma   90.00
#
_symmetry.space_group_name_H-M   'P 1'
#
loop_
_entity.id
_entity.type
_entity.pdbx_description
1 polymer ?
#
loop_
_entity_poly.entity_id
_entity_poly.type
_entity_poly.pdbx_seq_one_letter_code
_entity_poly.pdbx_strand_id
1 'polypeptide(L)'
;MEIQVMFNHLLDANQGSLDMEIAVRKGEFFVHATPTGNGFSISIFEHEGFNLPCFFATESEALAEQDDISELYHQQIVVGDRLETDVWDGVVLKAKRHREGDLIALYQGETLIGKKTWASLSGL
;
A
#
# COMPACT_ATOMS: atom_id res chain seq x y z
N MET A 1 -1.11 19.44 -4.39
CA MET A 1 -0.57 19.28 -5.76
C MET A 1 0.11 17.92 -5.91
N GLU A 2 0.81 17.45 -4.87
CA GLU A 2 1.52 16.17 -4.82
C GLU A 2 0.62 14.94 -5.03
N ILE A 3 -0.58 14.88 -4.43
CA ILE A 3 -1.50 13.74 -4.62
C ILE A 3 -1.95 13.58 -6.08
N GLN A 4 -2.16 14.68 -6.81
CA GLN A 4 -2.59 14.60 -8.20
C GLN A 4 -1.48 14.05 -9.09
N VAL A 5 -0.24 14.46 -8.83
CA VAL A 5 0.96 13.94 -9.52
C VAL A 5 1.13 12.44 -9.22
N MET A 6 1.05 12.06 -7.94
CA MET A 6 1.09 10.65 -7.52
C MET A 6 0.03 9.81 -8.23
N PHE A 7 -1.21 10.27 -8.33
CA PHE A 7 -2.28 9.54 -9.01
C PHE A 7 -2.08 9.43 -10.52
N ASN A 8 -1.50 10.44 -11.17
CA ASN A 8 -1.12 10.32 -12.58
C ASN A 8 -0.06 9.23 -12.75
N HIS A 9 0.99 9.22 -11.92
CA HIS A 9 1.99 8.15 -11.96
C HIS A 9 1.41 6.76 -11.66
N LEU A 10 0.42 6.64 -10.75
CA LEU A 10 -0.27 5.37 -10.54
C LEU A 10 -1.03 4.90 -11.78
N LEU A 11 -1.70 5.81 -12.48
CA LEU A 11 -2.40 5.49 -13.74
C LEU A 11 -1.41 5.10 -14.84
N ASP A 12 -0.28 5.80 -14.94
CA ASP A 12 0.77 5.49 -15.91
C ASP A 12 1.43 4.14 -15.62
N ALA A 13 1.74 3.84 -14.35
CA ALA A 13 2.30 2.56 -13.92
C ALA A 13 1.32 1.38 -14.12
N ASN A 14 0.01 1.66 -14.20
CA ASN A 14 -1.05 0.66 -14.36
C ASN A 14 -1.84 0.88 -15.66
N GLN A 15 -1.15 1.33 -16.73
CA GLN A 15 -1.80 1.69 -17.98
C GLN A 15 -2.69 0.57 -18.52
N GLY A 16 -3.98 0.88 -18.71
CA GLY A 16 -4.99 -0.06 -19.20
C GLY A 16 -5.75 -0.83 -18.11
N SER A 17 -5.41 -0.64 -16.82
CA SER A 17 -6.18 -1.20 -15.71
C SER A 17 -7.43 -0.37 -15.41
N LEU A 18 -8.60 -0.90 -15.78
CA LEU A 18 -9.90 -0.28 -15.46
C LEU A 18 -10.12 -0.15 -13.94
N ASP A 19 -9.68 -1.14 -13.16
CA ASP A 19 -9.86 -1.12 -11.72
C ASP A 19 -9.04 -0.01 -11.08
N MET A 20 -7.80 0.21 -11.53
CA MET A 20 -6.98 1.33 -11.04
C MET A 20 -7.58 2.68 -11.43
N GLU A 21 -8.11 2.83 -12.64
CA GLU A 21 -8.83 4.05 -13.03
C GLU A 21 -10.04 4.34 -12.11
N ILE A 22 -10.80 3.31 -11.76
CA ILE A 22 -11.93 3.42 -10.83
C ILE A 22 -11.45 3.77 -9.43
N ALA A 23 -10.39 3.12 -8.94
CA ALA A 23 -9.79 3.35 -7.63
C ALA A 23 -9.33 4.81 -7.48
N VAL A 24 -8.59 5.32 -8.48
CA VAL A 24 -8.13 6.72 -8.54
C VAL A 24 -9.30 7.70 -8.55
N ARG A 25 -10.34 7.43 -9.35
CA ARG A 25 -11.54 8.30 -9.40
C ARG A 25 -12.29 8.33 -8.06
N LYS A 26 -12.40 7.19 -7.38
CA LYS A 26 -13.04 7.11 -6.05
C LYS A 26 -12.13 7.65 -4.95
N GLY A 27 -10.82 7.66 -5.16
CA GLY A 27 -9.82 7.91 -4.13
C GLY A 27 -9.82 6.81 -3.08
N GLU A 28 -10.13 5.56 -3.46
CA GLU A 28 -10.16 4.41 -2.57
C GLU A 28 -9.25 3.31 -3.13
N PHE A 29 -8.34 2.83 -2.29
CA PHE A 29 -7.30 1.86 -2.64
C PHE A 29 -7.12 0.86 -1.50
N PHE A 30 -6.29 -0.15 -1.75
CA PHE A 30 -5.76 -1.05 -0.74
C PHE A 30 -4.24 -0.95 -0.70
N VAL A 31 -3.65 -1.20 0.47
CA VAL A 31 -2.20 -1.14 0.70
C VAL A 31 -1.77 -2.29 1.59
N HIS A 32 -0.53 -2.73 1.42
CA HIS A 32 0.17 -3.46 2.45
C HIS A 32 0.76 -2.48 3.46
N ALA A 33 0.54 -2.78 4.73
CA ALA A 33 0.97 -1.95 5.84
C ALA A 33 1.64 -2.79 6.92
N THR A 34 2.84 -2.40 7.35
CA THR A 34 3.55 -3.01 8.47
C THR A 34 3.23 -2.24 9.75
N PRO A 35 2.85 -2.92 10.84
CA PRO A 35 2.69 -2.29 12.15
C PRO A 35 4.00 -1.62 12.61
N THR A 36 3.88 -0.45 13.23
CA THR A 36 4.99 0.27 13.84
C THR A 36 4.59 0.73 15.24
N GLY A 37 5.56 1.15 16.05
CA GLY A 37 5.27 1.71 17.39
C GLY A 37 4.32 2.91 17.39
N ASN A 38 4.15 3.58 16.24
CA ASN A 38 3.31 4.77 16.08
C ASN A 38 2.18 4.59 15.04
N GLY A 39 1.73 3.35 14.83
CA GLY A 39 0.63 3.01 13.91
C GLY A 39 1.09 2.07 12.81
N PHE A 40 1.04 2.51 11.55
CA PHE A 40 1.38 1.70 10.39
C PHE A 40 2.28 2.47 9.42
N SER A 41 3.16 1.73 8.75
CA SER A 41 3.93 2.18 7.59
C SER A 41 3.45 1.40 6.37
N ILE A 42 3.26 2.05 5.23
CA ILE A 42 2.79 1.40 4.00
C ILE A 42 3.95 1.17 3.03
N SER A 43 3.88 0.08 2.28
CA SER A 43 4.91 -0.30 1.32
C SER A 43 5.06 0.75 0.21
N ILE A 44 6.31 0.95 -0.23
CA ILE A 44 6.66 1.85 -1.33
C ILE A 44 7.34 1.09 -2.46
N PHE A 45 7.24 1.62 -3.67
CA PHE A 45 8.00 1.17 -4.83
C PHE A 45 8.58 2.38 -5.59
N GLU A 46 9.69 2.18 -6.28
CA GLU A 46 10.28 3.23 -7.12
C GLU A 46 9.66 3.18 -8.53
N HIS A 47 9.22 4.34 -9.04
CA HIS A 47 8.77 4.51 -10.41
C HIS A 47 9.23 5.86 -10.94
N GLU A 48 9.99 5.86 -12.04
CA GLU A 48 10.52 7.07 -12.67
C GLU A 48 11.28 8.00 -11.70
N GLY A 49 11.99 7.43 -10.72
CA GLY A 49 12.72 8.18 -9.69
C GLY A 49 11.85 8.73 -8.56
N PHE A 50 10.57 8.36 -8.50
CA PHE A 50 9.66 8.68 -7.40
C PHE A 50 9.40 7.45 -6.54
N ASN A 51 9.44 7.63 -5.22
CA ASN A 51 8.96 6.62 -4.28
C ASN A 51 7.44 6.76 -4.12
N LEU A 52 6.72 5.79 -4.65
CA LEU A 52 5.26 5.77 -4.70
C LEU A 52 4.69 4.70 -3.76
N PRO A 53 3.46 4.90 -3.25
CA PRO A 53 2.74 3.87 -2.50
C PRO A 53 2.46 2.67 -3.37
N CYS A 54 2.70 1.47 -2.85
CA CYS A 54 2.18 0.26 -3.46
C CYS A 54 0.67 0.18 -3.20
N PHE A 55 -0.10 0.86 -4.07
CA PHE A 55 -1.56 0.82 -4.06
C PHE A 55 -2.08 -0.29 -4.96
N PHE A 56 -3.03 -1.03 -4.42
CA PHE A 56 -3.83 -2.01 -5.15
C PHE A 56 -5.22 -1.42 -5.39
N ALA A 57 -5.80 -1.71 -6.55
CA ALA A 57 -7.13 -1.20 -6.90
C ALA A 57 -8.22 -1.95 -6.12
N THR A 58 -8.00 -3.24 -5.87
CA THR A 58 -8.95 -4.11 -5.18
C THR A 58 -8.35 -4.80 -3.95
N GLU A 59 -9.23 -5.21 -3.03
CA GLU A 59 -8.81 -5.98 -1.84
C GLU A 59 -8.25 -7.34 -2.26
N SER A 60 -8.87 -7.98 -3.26
CA SER A 60 -8.45 -9.29 -3.75
C SER A 60 -7.04 -9.25 -4.33
N GLU A 61 -6.69 -8.22 -5.09
CA GLU A 61 -5.32 -8.02 -5.60
C GLU A 61 -4.32 -7.88 -4.45
N ALA A 62 -4.66 -7.05 -3.45
CA ALA A 62 -3.80 -6.86 -2.28
C ALA A 62 -3.63 -8.15 -1.47
N LEU A 63 -4.69 -8.94 -1.29
CA LEU A 63 -4.62 -10.21 -0.57
C LEU A 63 -3.80 -11.26 -1.33
N ALA A 64 -3.97 -11.36 -2.66
CA ALA A 64 -3.19 -12.27 -3.48
C ALA A 64 -1.69 -11.95 -3.40
N GLU A 65 -1.30 -10.68 -3.52
CA GLU A 65 0.09 -10.27 -3.40
C GLU A 65 0.63 -10.51 -1.97
N GLN A 66 -0.20 -10.32 -0.93
CA GLN A 66 0.19 -10.65 0.44
C GLN A 66 0.53 -12.14 0.59
N ASP A 67 -0.29 -13.03 0.00
CA ASP A 67 -0.05 -14.47 0.06
C ASP A 67 1.26 -14.83 -0.67
N ASP A 68 1.50 -14.23 -1.84
CA ASP A 68 2.75 -14.42 -2.60
C ASP A 68 3.99 -13.95 -1.82
N ILE A 69 3.92 -12.79 -1.15
CA ILE A 69 5.02 -12.28 -0.30
C ILE A 69 5.26 -13.21 0.90
N SER A 70 4.19 -13.66 1.55
CA SER A 70 4.29 -14.59 2.68
C SER A 70 4.93 -15.91 2.26
N GLU A 71 4.55 -16.44 1.10
CA GLU A 71 5.17 -17.64 0.54
C GLU A 71 6.66 -17.42 0.22
N LEU A 72 7.01 -16.28 -0.39
CA LEU A 72 8.39 -15.94 -0.70
C LEU A 72 9.27 -15.90 0.57
N TYR A 73 8.80 -15.27 1.65
CA TYR A 73 9.54 -15.26 2.92
C TYR A 73 9.67 -16.66 3.51
N HIS A 74 8.62 -17.48 3.43
CA HIS A 74 8.70 -18.86 3.88
C HIS A 74 9.76 -19.65 3.11
N GLN A 75 9.80 -19.51 1.78
CA GLN A 75 10.82 -20.15 0.94
C GLN A 75 12.24 -19.67 1.31
N GLN A 76 12.44 -18.37 1.53
CA GLN A 76 13.71 -17.79 1.97
C GLN A 76 14.17 -18.33 3.34
N ILE A 77 13.24 -18.55 4.26
CA ILE A 77 13.53 -19.18 5.55
C ILE A 77 13.98 -20.64 5.34
N VAL A 78 13.26 -21.40 4.51
CA VAL A 78 13.57 -22.82 4.24
C VAL A 78 14.96 -23.00 3.63
N VAL A 79 15.39 -22.09 2.74
CA VAL A 79 16.72 -22.15 2.10
C VAL A 79 17.83 -21.50 2.93
N GLY A 80 17.49 -20.89 4.07
CA GLY A 80 18.45 -20.29 4.99
C GLY A 80 18.89 -18.86 4.65
N ASP A 81 18.22 -18.20 3.69
CA ASP A 81 18.48 -16.80 3.31
C ASP A 81 17.87 -15.80 4.32
N ARG A 82 16.96 -16.28 5.18
CA ARG A 82 16.21 -15.48 6.16
C ARG A 82 16.07 -16.24 7.47
N LEU A 83 15.99 -15.51 8.59
CA LEU A 83 15.80 -16.11 9.91
C LEU A 83 14.34 -16.58 10.10
N GLU A 84 14.12 -17.66 10.85
CA GLU A 84 12.76 -18.17 11.15
C GLU A 84 11.86 -17.12 11.83
N THR A 85 12.45 -16.16 12.53
CA THR A 85 11.73 -15.06 13.20
C THR A 85 11.41 -13.90 12.27
N ASP A 86 12.00 -13.85 11.09
CA ASP A 86 11.87 -12.76 10.12
C ASP A 86 10.73 -13.04 9.14
N VAL A 87 9.56 -13.32 9.68
CA VAL A 87 8.31 -13.58 8.93
C VAL A 87 7.67 -12.27 8.48
N TRP A 88 6.84 -12.33 7.44
CA TRP A 88 6.12 -11.16 6.95
C TRP A 88 4.94 -10.92 7.89
N ASP A 89 4.87 -9.73 8.48
CA ASP A 89 3.85 -9.33 9.46
C ASP A 89 2.96 -8.18 8.97
N GLY A 90 2.99 -7.93 7.66
CA GLY A 90 2.15 -6.92 7.03
C GLY A 90 0.67 -7.27 7.07
N VAL A 91 -0.16 -6.26 6.83
CA VAL A 91 -1.62 -6.41 6.73
C VAL A 91 -2.14 -5.62 5.53
N VAL A 92 -3.21 -6.11 4.91
CA VAL A 92 -3.98 -5.32 3.94
C VAL A 92 -4.86 -4.31 4.69
N LEU A 93 -4.72 -3.04 4.35
CA LEU A 93 -5.60 -1.96 4.82
C LEU A 93 -6.26 -1.25 3.66
N LYS A 94 -7.48 -0.76 3.87
CA LYS A 94 -8.14 0.14 2.93
C LYS A 94 -7.63 1.56 3.14
N ALA A 95 -7.14 2.19 2.08
CA ALA A 95 -6.68 3.57 2.07
C ALA A 95 -7.70 4.46 1.33
N LYS A 96 -8.24 5.47 2.01
CA LYS A 96 -9.17 6.44 1.41
C LYS A 96 -8.58 7.83 1.43
N ARG A 97 -8.56 8.50 0.28
CA ARG A 97 -8.22 9.92 0.18
C ARG A 97 -9.25 10.77 0.92
N HIS A 98 -8.76 11.67 1.75
CA HIS A 98 -9.61 12.68 2.36
C HIS A 98 -10.00 13.74 1.33
N ARG A 99 -11.25 14.22 1.37
CA ARG A 99 -11.74 15.25 0.43
C ARG A 99 -11.03 16.58 0.59
N GLU A 100 -10.55 16.85 1.81
CA GLU A 100 -9.86 18.08 2.18
C GLU A 100 -8.40 17.77 2.50
N GLY A 101 -7.49 18.41 1.76
CA GLY A 101 -6.04 18.30 1.95
C GLY A 101 -5.41 17.02 1.42
N ASP A 102 -4.16 16.79 1.85
CA ASP A 102 -3.32 15.68 1.39
C ASP A 102 -3.31 14.49 2.38
N LEU A 103 -4.43 14.29 3.09
CA LEU A 103 -4.57 13.21 4.07
C LEU A 103 -5.11 11.93 3.44
N ILE A 104 -4.54 10.80 3.84
CA ILE A 104 -5.02 9.45 3.60
C ILE A 104 -5.53 8.88 4.92
N ALA A 105 -6.75 8.36 4.89
CA ALA A 105 -7.37 7.66 6.01
C ALA A 105 -7.22 6.15 5.81
N LEU A 106 -6.69 5.46 6.81
CA LEU A 106 -6.51 4.00 6.80
C LEU A 106 -7.63 3.32 7.59
N TYR A 107 -8.16 2.25 7.02
CA TYR A 107 -9.23 1.45 7.61
C TYR A 107 -8.87 -0.03 7.63
N GLN A 108 -9.27 -0.69 8.72
CA GLN A 108 -9.30 -2.14 8.81
C GLN A 108 -10.76 -2.59 8.78
N GLY A 109 -11.17 -3.24 7.68
CA GLY A 109 -12.59 -3.35 7.34
C GLY A 109 -13.24 -1.96 7.29
N GLU A 110 -14.29 -1.76 8.10
CA GLU A 110 -14.98 -0.47 8.21
C GLU A 110 -14.46 0.43 9.35
N THR A 111 -13.48 -0.04 10.13
CA THR A 111 -12.97 0.71 11.29
C THR A 111 -11.86 1.66 10.88
N LEU A 112 -12.01 2.95 11.17
CA LEU A 112 -10.95 3.95 10.97
C LEU A 112 -9.81 3.72 11.96
N ILE A 113 -8.61 3.48 11.44
CA ILE A 113 -7.39 3.29 12.22
C ILE A 113 -6.67 4.62 12.44
N GLY A 114 -6.65 5.48 11.42
CA GLY A 114 -6.00 6.78 11.54
C GLY A 114 -6.01 7.58 10.23
N LYS A 115 -5.59 8.84 10.33
CA LYS A 115 -5.42 9.74 9.19
C LYS A 115 -4.01 10.30 9.23
N LYS A 116 -3.26 10.17 8.15
CA LYS A 116 -1.89 10.69 8.01
C LYS A 116 -1.69 11.25 6.61
N THR A 117 -0.68 12.09 6.44
CA THR A 117 -0.21 12.43 5.09
C THR A 117 0.45 11.23 4.47
N TRP A 118 0.49 11.19 3.13
CA TRP A 118 1.20 10.15 2.39
C TRP A 118 2.67 10.02 2.86
N ALA A 119 3.43 11.12 2.89
CA ALA A 119 4.84 11.12 3.28
C ALA A 119 5.05 10.44 4.66
N SER A 120 4.18 10.77 5.62
CA SER A 120 4.25 10.15 6.96
C SER A 120 3.89 8.67 6.98
N LEU A 121 3.17 8.13 6.00
CA LEU A 121 2.84 6.71 5.91
C LEU A 121 3.93 5.90 5.23
N SER A 122 4.71 6.49 4.33
CA SER A 122 5.80 5.83 3.61
C SER A 122 7.18 6.01 4.23
N GLY A 123 7.28 6.77 5.33
CA GLY A 123 8.57 7.09 5.94
C GLY A 123 9.41 8.08 5.12
N LEU A 124 8.77 8.84 4.23
CA LEU A 124 9.38 9.90 3.41
C LEU A 124 9.26 11.29 4.06
#